data_AF-A0A0F4PXT3-F1
#
_entry.id   AF-A0A0F4PXT3-F1
#
_cell.length_a   1.000
_cell.length_b   1.000
_cell.length_c   1.000
_cell.angle_alpha   90.00
_cell.angle_beta   90.00
_cell.angle_gamma   90.00
#
_symmetry.space_group_name_H-M   'P 1'
#
loop_
_entity.id
_entity.type
_entity.pdbx_description
1 polymer ?
#
loop_
_entity_poly.entity_id
_entity_poly.type
_entity_poly.pdbx_seq_one_letter_code
_entity_poly.pdbx_strand_id
1 'polypeptide(L)'
;MSVLIFSFMLSAQYQWSIEPIRCSAIFVEHGVLNLLDTPIKLADVKEVIYCQHQRYEHIVRFRYHNRTFQDFELSSSDLIADLQLYHFLVAQGLVVRMTEDSSQFS
;
A
#
# COMPACT_ATOMS: atom_id res chain seq x y z
N MET A 1 37.48 -27.44 17.59
CA MET A 1 36.08 -27.44 17.13
C MET A 1 35.28 -26.55 18.05
N SER A 2 34.84 -25.37 17.58
CA SER A 2 33.53 -24.76 17.89
C SER A 2 33.52 -23.35 17.31
N VAL A 3 33.41 -23.25 15.98
CA VAL A 3 33.16 -21.99 15.27
C VAL A 3 31.94 -22.21 14.38
N LEU A 4 30.82 -22.66 14.96
CA LEU A 4 29.58 -22.92 14.20
C LEU A 4 28.32 -22.74 15.07
N ILE A 5 28.21 -21.72 15.93
CA ILE A 5 26.94 -21.44 16.64
C ILE A 5 26.53 -19.96 16.60
N PHE A 6 27.17 -19.11 15.79
CA PHE A 6 26.84 -17.68 15.73
C PHE A 6 26.23 -17.19 14.41
N SER A 7 25.65 -18.08 13.61
CA SER A 7 25.05 -17.69 12.32
C SER A 7 23.58 -18.07 12.11
N PHE A 8 22.89 -18.61 13.12
CA PHE A 8 21.50 -19.05 12.99
C PHE A 8 20.48 -18.29 13.85
N MET A 9 20.89 -17.25 14.57
CA MET A 9 20.00 -16.45 15.43
C MET A 9 19.57 -15.10 14.84
N LEU A 10 20.09 -14.70 13.66
CA LEU A 10 19.70 -13.45 13.00
C LEU A 10 18.58 -13.58 11.96
N SER A 11 18.14 -14.80 11.63
CA SER A 11 17.01 -15.01 10.71
C SER A 11 15.64 -15.01 11.38
N ALA A 12 15.57 -14.98 12.72
CA ALA A 12 14.32 -15.05 13.48
C ALA A 12 13.68 -13.69 13.82
N GLN A 13 14.30 -12.56 13.44
CA GLN A 13 13.80 -11.21 13.79
C GLN A 13 13.25 -10.41 12.61
N TYR A 14 13.16 -10.99 11.41
CA TYR A 14 12.42 -10.42 10.28
C TYR A 14 11.09 -11.13 10.05
N GLN A 15 10.45 -11.62 11.11
CA GLN A 15 9.01 -11.83 11.05
C GLN A 15 8.39 -10.44 11.23
N TRP A 16 8.25 -9.69 10.14
CA TRP A 16 7.32 -8.56 10.10
C TRP A 16 5.95 -9.15 10.43
N SER A 17 5.57 -9.06 11.70
CA SER A 17 4.18 -9.05 12.08
C SER A 17 3.60 -7.84 11.36
N ILE A 18 3.08 -8.07 10.15
CA ILE A 18 2.13 -7.16 9.53
C ILE A 18 0.91 -7.29 10.44
N GLU A 19 0.93 -6.59 11.56
CA GLU A 19 -0.30 -6.34 12.30
C GLU A 19 -1.24 -5.74 11.27
N PRO A 20 -2.43 -6.32 11.05
CA PRO A 20 -3.37 -5.78 10.10
C PRO A 20 -3.64 -4.34 10.54
N ILE A 21 -3.22 -3.38 9.72
CA ILE A 21 -3.47 -1.97 9.96
C ILE A 21 -4.99 -1.81 9.87
N ARG A 22 -5.64 -1.82 11.03
CA ARG A 22 -7.09 -1.64 11.14
C ARG A 22 -7.39 -0.16 11.05
N CYS A 23 -7.26 0.39 9.85
CA CYS A 23 -7.96 1.61 9.53
C CYS A 23 -9.39 1.20 9.13
N SER A 24 -10.41 1.96 9.54
CA SER A 24 -11.83 1.60 9.33
C SER A 24 -12.21 1.38 7.85
N ALA A 25 -11.35 1.76 6.90
CA ALA A 25 -11.54 1.60 5.45
C ALA A 25 -10.52 0.66 4.76
N ILE A 26 -9.63 -0.01 5.52
CA ILE A 26 -8.51 -0.79 4.98
C ILE A 26 -8.42 -2.11 5.74
N PHE A 27 -8.87 -3.20 5.10
CA PHE A 27 -8.69 -4.56 5.62
C PHE A 27 -7.81 -5.35 4.67
N VAL A 28 -6.85 -6.09 5.22
CA VAL A 28 -5.95 -6.93 4.43
C VAL A 28 -6.03 -8.36 4.92
N GLU A 29 -6.50 -9.25 4.04
CA GLU A 29 -6.49 -10.69 4.25
C GLU A 29 -5.74 -11.34 3.09
N HIS A 30 -4.72 -12.16 3.39
CA HIS A 30 -4.05 -12.99 2.38
C HIS A 30 -3.52 -12.23 1.13
N GLY A 31 -3.07 -10.98 1.28
CA GLY A 31 -2.56 -10.17 0.18
C GLY A 31 -3.64 -9.50 -0.69
N VAL A 32 -4.89 -9.54 -0.24
CA VAL A 32 -6.00 -8.75 -0.80
C VAL A 32 -6.22 -7.53 0.09
N LEU A 33 -6.08 -6.35 -0.49
CA LEU A 33 -6.40 -5.07 0.12
C LEU A 33 -7.86 -4.73 -0.20
N ASN A 34 -8.72 -4.64 0.80
CA ASN A 34 -10.06 -4.09 0.63
C ASN A 34 -10.01 -2.59 0.86
N LEU A 35 -10.16 -1.81 -0.22
CA LEU A 35 -10.24 -0.36 -0.19
C LEU A 35 -11.64 0.07 -0.62
N LEU A 36 -12.38 0.78 0.24
CA LEU A 36 -13.76 1.23 -0.03
C LEU A 36 -14.66 0.08 -0.55
N ASP A 37 -14.66 -1.05 0.18
CA ASP A 37 -15.38 -2.29 -0.16
C ASP A 37 -14.99 -2.94 -1.51
N THR A 38 -13.91 -2.46 -2.12
CA THR A 38 -13.37 -3.02 -3.36
C THR A 38 -12.13 -3.86 -3.08
N PRO A 39 -12.14 -5.17 -3.38
CA PRO A 39 -10.98 -6.02 -3.18
C PRO A 39 -9.93 -5.80 -4.27
N ILE A 40 -8.70 -5.50 -3.87
CA ILE A 40 -7.54 -5.28 -4.72
C ILE A 40 -6.52 -6.37 -4.42
N LYS A 41 -6.21 -7.21 -5.40
CA LYS A 41 -5.12 -8.20 -5.30
C LYS A 41 -3.78 -7.51 -5.50
N LEU A 42 -2.99 -7.38 -4.44
CA LEU A 42 -1.73 -6.63 -4.49
C LEU A 42 -0.69 -7.26 -5.43
N ALA A 43 -0.73 -8.57 -5.62
CA ALA A 43 0.14 -9.28 -6.57
C ALA A 43 -0.07 -8.86 -8.04
N ASP A 44 -1.26 -8.35 -8.37
CA ASP A 44 -1.58 -7.91 -9.73
C ASP A 44 -1.20 -6.43 -9.96
N VAL A 45 -0.90 -5.70 -8.88
CA VAL A 45 -0.58 -4.26 -8.89
C VAL A 45 0.89 -4.06 -9.26
N LYS A 46 1.12 -3.30 -10.33
CA LYS A 46 2.44 -2.92 -10.81
C LYS A 46 2.96 -1.66 -10.10
N GLU A 47 2.12 -0.63 -10.01
CA GLU A 47 2.45 0.64 -9.37
C GLU A 47 1.18 1.29 -8.81
N VAL A 48 1.35 2.11 -7.78
CA VAL A 48 0.29 2.95 -7.22
C VAL A 48 0.70 4.41 -7.37
N ILE A 49 -0.23 5.26 -7.84
CA ILE A 49 0.00 6.68 -8.03
C ILE A 49 -0.96 7.45 -7.12
N TYR A 50 -0.40 8.24 -6.21
CA TYR A 50 -1.12 9.20 -5.39
C TYR A 50 -1.10 10.56 -6.06
N CYS A 51 -2.27 11.13 -6.33
CA CYS A 51 -2.43 12.49 -6.78
C CYS A 51 -3.10 13.32 -5.72
N GLN A 52 -2.44 14.37 -5.25
CA GLN A 52 -3.09 15.35 -4.40
C GLN A 52 -3.89 16.32 -5.27
N HIS A 53 -5.23 16.24 -5.20
CA HIS A 53 -6.12 17.14 -5.93
C HIS A 53 -6.42 18.40 -5.10
N GLN A 54 -6.72 18.23 -3.81
CA GLN A 54 -6.87 19.31 -2.84
C GLN A 54 -6.20 18.93 -1.51
N ARG A 55 -6.25 19.83 -0.53
CA ARG A 55 -5.54 19.67 0.76
C ARG A 55 -5.91 18.39 1.52
N TYR A 56 -7.09 17.83 1.28
CA TYR A 56 -7.61 16.59 1.89
C TYR A 56 -8.26 15.65 0.87
N GLU A 57 -8.04 15.89 -0.43
CA GLU A 57 -8.60 15.06 -1.50
C GLU A 57 -7.45 14.45 -2.30
N HIS A 58 -7.29 13.15 -2.16
CA HIS A 58 -6.29 12.38 -2.88
C HIS A 58 -6.97 11.41 -3.84
N ILE A 59 -6.50 11.39 -5.09
CA ILE A 59 -6.88 10.35 -6.03
C ILE A 59 -5.77 9.31 -6.02
N VAL A 60 -6.12 8.06 -5.72
CA VAL A 60 -5.19 6.93 -5.71
C VAL A 60 -5.50 6.03 -6.89
N ARG A 61 -4.54 5.90 -7.80
CA ARG A 61 -4.62 5.01 -8.96
C ARG A 61 -3.79 3.77 -8.74
N PHE A 62 -4.43 2.62 -8.78
CA PHE A 62 -3.78 1.32 -8.87
C PHE A 62 -3.60 0.97 -10.34
N ARG A 63 -2.36 0.81 -10.79
CA ARG A 63 -2.05 0.29 -12.13
C ARG A 63 -1.68 -1.17 -12.03
N TYR A 64 -2.28 -1.98 -12.87
CA TYR A 64 -2.09 -3.43 -12.88
C TYR A 64 -1.11 -3.86 -13.98
N HIS A 65 -0.52 -5.04 -13.82
CA HIS A 65 0.39 -5.62 -14.81
C HIS A 65 -0.24 -5.83 -16.20
N ASN A 66 -1.56 -6.03 -16.24
CA ASN A 66 -2.35 -6.19 -17.47
C ASN A 66 -2.66 -4.87 -18.21
N ARG A 67 -2.03 -3.76 -17.82
CA ARG A 67 -2.25 -2.39 -18.37
C ARG A 67 -3.64 -1.80 -18.08
N THR A 68 -4.42 -2.40 -17.20
CA THR A 68 -5.63 -1.76 -16.65
C THR A 68 -5.27 -0.90 -15.44
N PHE A 69 -6.18 -0.04 -15.05
CA PHE A 69 -6.05 0.78 -13.86
C PHE A 69 -7.38 0.92 -13.15
N GLN A 70 -7.33 1.27 -11.86
CA GLN A 70 -8.49 1.59 -11.06
C GLN A 70 -8.19 2.78 -10.16
N ASP A 71 -9.10 3.73 -10.14
CA ASP A 71 -8.96 4.98 -9.40
C ASP A 71 -9.90 4.99 -8.21
N PHE A 72 -9.39 5.50 -7.10
CA PHE A 72 -10.13 5.69 -5.85
C PHE A 72 -9.97 7.13 -5.41
N GLU A 73 -11.07 7.78 -5.10
CA GLU A 73 -11.07 9.10 -4.51
C GLU A 73 -11.10 8.95 -2.99
N LEU A 74 -10.04 9.41 -2.34
CA LEU A 74 -9.90 9.48 -0.90
C LEU A 74 -10.18 10.92 -0.47
N SER A 75 -11.38 11.15 0.03
CA SER A 75 -11.85 12.44 0.56
C SER A 75 -12.02 12.38 2.08
N SER A 76 -11.03 11.80 2.76
CA SER A 76 -11.04 11.69 4.21
C SER A 76 -10.53 12.99 4.85
N SER A 77 -11.31 13.55 5.79
CA SER A 77 -10.81 14.61 6.68
C SER A 77 -9.70 14.12 7.62
N ASP A 78 -9.58 12.80 7.77
CA ASP A 78 -8.53 12.14 8.54
C ASP A 78 -7.36 11.71 7.64
N LEU A 79 -6.31 12.52 7.63
CA LEU A 79 -5.03 12.29 6.94
C LEU A 79 -4.32 11.03 7.43
N ILE A 80 -4.64 10.52 8.62
CA ILE A 80 -3.97 9.36 9.20
C ILE A 80 -4.27 8.12 8.36
N ALA A 81 -5.50 7.97 7.85
CA ALA A 81 -5.89 6.84 7.01
C ALA A 81 -5.09 6.79 5.70
N ASP A 82 -4.91 7.94 5.05
CA ASP A 82 -4.16 8.04 3.79
C ASP A 82 -2.68 7.74 3.99
N LEU A 83 -2.09 8.25 5.09
CA LEU A 83 -0.70 7.95 5.46
C LEU A 83 -0.50 6.47 5.82
N GLN A 84 -1.48 5.87 6.51
CA GLN A 84 -1.47 4.45 6.83
C GLN A 84 -1.54 3.60 5.55
N LEU A 85 -2.40 3.96 4.59
CA LEU A 85 -2.46 3.30 3.28
C LEU A 85 -1.13 3.42 2.53
N TYR A 86 -0.57 4.62 2.48
CA TYR A 86 0.72 4.86 1.82
C TYR A 86 1.83 3.99 2.43
N HIS A 87 1.98 4.03 3.75
CA HIS A 87 2.99 3.25 4.46
C HIS A 87 2.78 1.75 4.24
N PHE A 88 1.53 1.29 4.25
CA PHE A 88 1.18 -0.09 3.97
C PHE A 88 1.64 -0.53 2.58
N LEU A 89 1.30 0.23 1.54
CA LEU A 89 1.65 -0.13 0.15
C LEU A 89 3.17 -0.20 -0.04
N VAL A 90 3.91 0.73 0.56
CA VAL A 90 5.38 0.70 0.56
C VAL A 90 5.92 -0.54 1.30
N ALA A 91 5.34 -0.88 2.46
CA ALA A 91 5.73 -2.06 3.22
C ALA A 91 5.47 -3.39 2.47
N GLN A 92 4.48 -3.42 1.57
CA GLN A 92 4.22 -4.55 0.67
C GLN A 92 5.18 -4.60 -0.54
N GLY A 93 6.14 -3.67 -0.64
CA GLY A 93 7.11 -3.61 -1.74
C GLY A 93 6.55 -3.04 -3.03
N LEU A 94 5.38 -2.39 -3.00
CA LEU A 94 4.81 -1.75 -4.18
C LEU A 94 5.54 -0.44 -4.50
N VAL A 95 5.67 -0.17 -5.80
CA VAL A 95 6.15 1.13 -6.27
C VAL A 95 5.03 2.15 -6.07
N VAL A 96 5.19 3.04 -5.09
CA VAL A 96 4.25 4.12 -4.82
C VAL A 96 4.85 5.45 -5.29
N ARG A 97 4.15 6.15 -6.17
CA ARG A 97 4.54 7.46 -6.72
C ARG A 97 3.57 8.53 -6.23
N MET A 98 4.09 9.71 -5.90
CA MET A 98 3.28 10.90 -5.64
C MET A 98 3.36 11.86 -6.83
N THR A 99 2.25 12.50 -7.16
CA THR A 99 2.14 13.54 -8.19
C THR A 99 1.17 14.62 -7.75
N GLU A 100 1.37 15.85 -8.20
CA GLU A 100 0.41 16.95 -8.08
C GLU A 100 -0.34 17.18 -9.40
N ASP A 101 0.11 16.50 -10.46
CA ASP A 101 -0.44 16.62 -11.80
C ASP A 101 -1.65 15.70 -11.99
N SER A 102 -2.83 16.27 -11.75
CA SER A 102 -4.12 15.61 -11.93
C SER A 102 -4.47 15.33 -13.40
N SER A 103 -3.76 15.93 -14.38
CA SER A 103 -4.01 15.67 -15.80
C SER A 103 -3.71 14.22 -16.21
N GLN A 104 -2.88 13.54 -15.41
CA GLN A 104 -2.59 12.12 -15.60
C GLN A 104 -3.78 11.22 -15.28
N PHE A 105 -4.82 11.75 -14.65
CA PHE A 105 -6.02 11.03 -14.21
C PHE A 105 -7.25 11.33 -15.06
N SER A 106 -7.10 12.17 -16.09
CA SER A 106 -8.14 12.56 -17.07
C SER A 106 -8.35 11.53 -18.18
#